data_AF-A0A2N2VNI2-F1
#
_entry.id   AF-A0A2N2VNI2-F1
#
_cell.length_a   1.000
_cell.length_b   1.000
_cell.length_c   1.000
_cell.angle_alpha   90.00
_cell.angle_beta   90.00
_cell.angle_gamma   90.00
#
_symmetry.space_group_name_H-M   'P 1'
#
loop_
_entity.id
_entity.type
_entity.pdbx_description
1 polymer ?
#
loop_
_entity_poly.entity_id
_entity_poly.type
_entity_poly.pdbx_seq_one_letter_code
_entity_poly.pdbx_strand_id
1 'polypeptide(L)'
;MKRYRILPFFDFDTRVHTLVDPIDEKWEERIKAQHYKNRENTILRLKAEFGELHFEVKVQNFIDLEAKPISVIAFHNEFFAQVRTAFVMGAYYPALTGACALGERILNHLILSLRENYRSTPEYKAVYRKDSFDDWSLAINTLQAWDVLLPQAVQDFRALMQQRHKAIHFSPETDHNARELALEAIKSLQAIIGEQFSGWGPQPWFITTIPGEIYIKKEWETRPFIAKVYLPNASFVGYKHRIEAIRPQVHIVDPDHNTDTPEVSDDEFSNLRQAFNQGGQTG
;
A
#
# COMPACT_ATOMS: atom_id res chain seq x y z
N MET A 1 -7.67 -7.90 26.34
CA MET A 1 -6.30 -7.44 26.07
C MET A 1 -5.90 -7.74 24.62
N LYS A 2 -6.72 -7.37 23.64
CA LYS A 2 -6.49 -7.73 22.24
C LYS A 2 -6.43 -6.47 21.38
N ARG A 3 -5.68 -6.56 20.28
CA ARG A 3 -5.58 -5.54 19.24
C ARG A 3 -5.57 -6.18 17.87
N TYR A 4 -6.04 -5.42 16.88
CA TYR A 4 -5.95 -5.84 15.49
C TYR A 4 -4.52 -5.63 14.99
N ARG A 5 -3.82 -6.74 14.72
CA ARG A 5 -2.50 -6.76 14.10
C ARG A 5 -2.61 -6.74 12.59
N ILE A 6 -1.90 -5.82 11.96
CA ILE A 6 -1.77 -5.78 10.50
C ILE A 6 -0.63 -6.70 10.08
N LEU A 7 -0.88 -7.51 9.04
CA LEU A 7 0.11 -8.39 8.44
C LEU A 7 0.40 -7.95 7.00
N PRO A 8 1.35 -7.01 6.80
CA PRO A 8 1.58 -6.39 5.50
C PRO A 8 2.22 -7.30 4.42
N PHE A 9 2.44 -8.58 4.70
CA PHE A 9 3.43 -9.40 3.97
C PHE A 9 2.98 -9.95 2.60
N PHE A 10 1.81 -9.57 2.10
CA PHE A 10 1.19 -10.32 0.99
C PHE A 10 1.38 -9.70 -0.40
N ASP A 11 1.68 -8.40 -0.52
CA ASP A 11 1.83 -7.78 -1.83
C ASP A 11 2.78 -6.56 -1.83
N PHE A 12 4.06 -6.83 -2.11
CA PHE A 12 5.10 -5.82 -2.29
C PHE A 12 6.18 -6.32 -3.26
N ASP A 13 6.95 -5.39 -3.83
CA ASP A 13 8.08 -5.71 -4.71
C ASP A 13 9.26 -4.79 -4.39
N THR A 14 10.27 -5.36 -3.74
CA THR A 14 11.48 -4.69 -3.26
C THR A 14 12.72 -5.07 -4.07
N ARG A 15 12.56 -5.80 -5.18
CA ARG A 15 13.68 -6.28 -6.01
C ARG A 15 14.58 -5.14 -6.52
N VAL A 16 14.03 -3.93 -6.65
CA VAL A 16 14.79 -2.75 -7.05
C VAL A 16 15.99 -2.48 -6.14
N HIS A 17 15.88 -2.71 -4.83
CA HIS A 17 16.97 -2.51 -3.88
C HIS A 17 18.17 -3.40 -4.21
N THR A 18 17.94 -4.64 -4.61
CA THR A 18 19.01 -5.54 -5.07
C THR A 18 19.74 -5.01 -6.33
N LEU A 19 19.04 -4.22 -7.16
CA LEU A 19 19.60 -3.64 -8.38
C LEU A 19 20.34 -2.33 -8.16
N VAL A 20 19.88 -1.48 -7.23
CA VAL A 20 20.41 -0.11 -7.07
C VAL A 20 21.31 0.06 -5.86
N ASP A 21 21.16 -0.76 -4.82
CA ASP A 21 21.91 -0.58 -3.59
C ASP A 21 23.42 -0.73 -3.87
N PRO A 22 24.25 0.20 -3.35
CA PRO A 22 25.68 0.15 -3.56
C PRO A 22 26.28 -1.04 -2.80
N ILE A 23 27.27 -1.69 -3.42
CA ILE A 23 28.06 -2.72 -2.75
C ILE A 23 29.24 -1.99 -2.09
N ASP A 24 29.25 -1.97 -0.76
CA ASP A 24 30.30 -1.31 0.00
C ASP A 24 31.61 -2.12 -0.08
N GLU A 25 32.71 -1.43 -0.41
CA GLU A 25 34.04 -2.01 -0.47
C GLU A 25 34.53 -2.55 0.88
N LYS A 26 33.97 -2.07 1.99
CA LYS A 26 34.30 -2.50 3.35
C LYS A 26 33.63 -3.82 3.75
N TRP A 27 32.66 -4.31 2.98
CA TRP A 27 32.01 -5.57 3.28
C TRP A 27 32.96 -6.75 3.13
N GLU A 28 32.68 -7.83 3.86
CA GLU A 28 33.37 -9.10 3.67
C GLU A 28 33.17 -9.60 2.22
N GLU A 29 34.20 -10.18 1.62
CA GLU A 29 34.15 -10.68 0.24
C GLU A 29 33.00 -11.67 0.00
N ARG A 30 32.66 -12.48 1.00
CA ARG A 30 31.51 -13.38 0.95
C ARG A 30 30.18 -12.62 0.80
N ILE A 31 30.02 -11.50 1.51
CA ILE A 31 28.80 -10.67 1.46
C ILE A 31 28.71 -9.98 0.08
N LYS A 32 29.83 -9.45 -0.42
CA LYS A 32 29.91 -8.88 -1.78
C LYS A 32 29.52 -9.90 -2.83
N ALA A 33 30.13 -11.08 -2.82
CA ALA A 33 29.83 -12.17 -3.75
C ALA A 33 28.36 -12.60 -3.70
N GLN A 34 27.77 -12.67 -2.49
CA GLN A 34 26.34 -12.95 -2.33
C GLN A 34 25.46 -11.85 -2.94
N HIS A 35 25.83 -10.58 -2.76
CA HIS A 35 25.11 -9.45 -3.34
C HIS A 35 25.18 -9.45 -4.87
N TYR A 36 26.35 -9.70 -5.46
CA TYR A 36 26.52 -9.84 -6.92
C TYR A 36 25.62 -10.96 -7.46
N LYS A 37 25.64 -12.14 -6.82
CA LYS A 37 24.78 -13.26 -7.19
C LYS A 37 23.29 -12.93 -7.07
N ASN A 38 22.88 -12.18 -6.05
CA ASN A 38 21.49 -11.74 -5.89
C ASN A 38 21.07 -10.78 -7.03
N ARG A 39 21.96 -9.88 -7.44
CA ARG A 39 21.73 -8.96 -8.57
C ARG A 39 21.60 -9.72 -9.88
N GLU A 40 22.50 -10.66 -10.17
CA GLU A 40 22.41 -11.53 -11.35
C GLU A 40 21.10 -12.34 -11.37
N ASN A 41 20.74 -12.98 -10.26
CA ASN A 41 19.49 -13.74 -10.15
C ASN A 41 18.26 -12.84 -10.34
N THR A 42 18.29 -11.62 -9.85
CA THR A 42 17.20 -10.65 -10.03
C THR A 42 17.05 -10.27 -11.49
N ILE A 43 18.16 -9.99 -12.18
CA ILE A 43 18.19 -9.71 -13.62
C ILE A 43 17.62 -10.90 -14.42
N LEU A 44 18.05 -12.13 -14.12
CA LEU A 44 17.53 -13.33 -14.78
C LEU A 44 16.03 -13.51 -14.59
N ARG A 45 15.51 -13.25 -13.38
CA ARG A 45 14.07 -13.31 -13.09
C ARG A 45 13.29 -12.24 -13.84
N LEU A 46 13.78 -11.00 -13.87
CA LEU A 46 13.17 -9.92 -14.64
C LEU A 46 13.16 -10.23 -16.13
N LYS A 47 14.22 -10.85 -16.65
CA LYS A 47 14.29 -11.28 -18.06
C LYS A 47 13.28 -12.38 -18.37
N ALA A 48 13.08 -13.32 -17.45
CA ALA A 48 12.06 -14.36 -17.59
C ALA A 48 10.62 -13.79 -17.50
N GLU A 49 10.39 -12.78 -16.66
CA GLU A 49 9.08 -12.16 -16.45
C GLU A 49 8.68 -11.22 -17.59
N PHE A 50 9.58 -10.35 -18.04
CA PHE A 50 9.29 -9.30 -19.02
C PHE A 50 9.83 -9.60 -20.43
N GLY A 51 10.59 -10.68 -20.61
CA GLY A 51 11.17 -11.09 -21.88
C GLY A 51 12.43 -10.31 -22.29
N GLU A 52 13.16 -10.84 -23.28
CA GLU A 52 14.50 -10.40 -23.68
C GLU A 52 14.55 -9.17 -24.61
N LEU A 53 13.49 -8.94 -25.40
CA LEU A 53 13.48 -7.80 -26.33
C LEU A 53 13.50 -6.46 -25.55
N HIS A 54 14.41 -5.55 -25.92
CA HIS A 54 14.61 -4.24 -25.27
C HIS A 54 14.79 -4.33 -23.74
N PHE A 55 15.47 -5.36 -23.26
CA PHE A 55 15.53 -5.69 -21.85
C PHE A 55 16.21 -4.61 -20.99
N GLU A 56 17.22 -3.92 -21.51
CA GLU A 56 17.91 -2.84 -20.80
C GLU A 56 16.94 -1.69 -20.46
N VAL A 57 16.05 -1.35 -21.39
CA VAL A 57 15.00 -0.33 -21.17
C VAL A 57 13.99 -0.80 -20.13
N LYS A 58 13.63 -2.09 -20.14
CA LYS A 58 12.72 -2.68 -19.14
C LYS A 58 13.33 -2.65 -17.74
N VAL A 59 14.63 -2.95 -17.61
CA VAL A 59 15.36 -2.85 -16.35
C VAL A 59 15.37 -1.40 -15.86
N GLN A 60 15.64 -0.43 -16.74
CA GLN A 60 15.61 0.99 -16.34
C GLN A 60 14.20 1.43 -15.92
N ASN A 61 13.15 1.05 -16.67
CA ASN A 61 11.77 1.34 -16.30
C ASN A 61 11.42 0.71 -14.93
N PHE A 62 11.87 -0.51 -14.65
CA PHE A 62 11.67 -1.17 -13.37
C PHE A 62 12.36 -0.44 -12.22
N ILE A 63 13.57 0.06 -12.45
CA ILE A 63 14.32 0.87 -11.47
C ILE A 63 13.59 2.19 -11.21
N ASP A 64 13.17 2.89 -12.26
CA ASP A 64 12.54 4.21 -12.15
C ASP A 64 11.18 4.18 -11.43
N LEU A 65 10.47 3.05 -11.50
CA LEU A 65 9.24 2.77 -10.76
C LEU A 65 9.43 2.59 -9.25
N GLU A 66 10.67 2.38 -8.81
CA GLU A 66 11.03 2.12 -7.42
C GLU A 66 10.25 0.92 -6.83
N ALA A 67 10.32 0.75 -5.50
CA ALA A 67 9.65 -0.34 -4.82
C ALA A 67 8.13 -0.18 -4.89
N LYS A 68 7.41 -1.29 -5.09
CA LYS A 68 5.95 -1.29 -4.98
C LYS A 68 5.60 -1.09 -3.49
N PRO A 69 4.77 -0.09 -3.14
CA PRO A 69 4.37 0.13 -1.76
C PRO A 69 3.59 -1.08 -1.22
N ILE A 70 3.82 -1.35 0.05
CA ILE A 70 3.03 -2.33 0.81
C ILE A 70 1.61 -1.78 0.96
N SER A 71 0.59 -2.57 0.63
CA SER A 71 -0.82 -2.21 0.80
C SER A 71 -1.59 -3.29 1.53
N VAL A 72 -2.47 -2.90 2.46
CA VAL A 72 -3.35 -3.84 3.19
C VAL A 72 -4.53 -4.33 2.37
N ILE A 73 -4.79 -3.78 1.17
CA ILE A 73 -6.02 -4.07 0.42
C ILE A 73 -5.79 -4.78 -0.90
N ALA A 74 -6.46 -5.93 -1.07
CA ALA A 74 -6.42 -6.70 -2.31
C ALA A 74 -7.06 -6.02 -3.54
N PHE A 75 -8.09 -5.15 -3.40
CA PHE A 75 -8.90 -4.75 -4.57
C PHE A 75 -8.17 -3.86 -5.60
N HIS A 76 -7.17 -3.07 -5.20
CA HIS A 76 -6.40 -2.24 -6.14
C HIS A 76 -5.02 -2.84 -6.47
N ASN A 77 -4.57 -3.79 -5.67
CA ASN A 77 -3.24 -4.40 -5.74
C ASN A 77 -2.95 -5.10 -7.07
N GLU A 78 -3.92 -5.86 -7.58
CA GLU A 78 -3.81 -6.55 -8.87
C GLU A 78 -3.76 -5.56 -10.04
N PHE A 79 -4.70 -4.62 -10.10
CA PHE A 79 -4.71 -3.59 -11.15
C PHE A 79 -3.45 -2.72 -11.10
N PHE A 80 -2.94 -2.42 -9.91
CA PHE A 80 -1.73 -1.66 -9.76
C PHE A 80 -0.50 -2.45 -10.26
N ALA A 81 -0.45 -3.76 -10.03
CA ALA A 81 0.58 -4.63 -10.60
C ALA A 81 0.53 -4.65 -12.15
N GLN A 82 -0.67 -4.67 -12.73
CA GLN A 82 -0.87 -4.60 -14.18
C GLN A 82 -0.39 -3.26 -14.76
N VAL A 83 -0.70 -2.13 -14.09
CA VAL A 83 -0.23 -0.79 -14.48
C VAL A 83 1.30 -0.72 -14.47
N ARG A 84 1.95 -1.22 -13.39
CA ARG A 84 3.41 -1.27 -13.31
C ARG A 84 4.01 -2.16 -14.41
N THR A 85 3.41 -3.31 -14.66
CA THR A 85 3.84 -4.24 -15.73
C THR A 85 3.78 -3.56 -17.10
N ALA A 86 2.69 -2.85 -17.41
CA ALA A 86 2.56 -2.10 -18.65
C ALA A 86 3.69 -1.07 -18.82
N PHE A 87 4.02 -0.33 -17.75
CA PHE A 87 5.12 0.63 -17.77
C PHE A 87 6.48 -0.04 -18.03
N VAL A 88 6.78 -1.12 -17.30
CA VAL A 88 8.04 -1.87 -17.48
C VAL A 88 8.18 -2.34 -18.92
N MET A 89 7.10 -2.86 -19.51
CA MET A 89 7.05 -3.35 -20.89
C MET A 89 7.13 -2.26 -21.96
N GLY A 90 7.16 -0.98 -21.59
CA GLY A 90 7.19 0.16 -22.52
C GLY A 90 5.82 0.57 -23.06
N ALA A 91 4.74 0.00 -22.55
CA ALA A 91 3.36 0.37 -22.89
C ALA A 91 2.93 1.59 -22.07
N TYR A 92 3.55 2.75 -22.33
CA TYR A 92 3.43 3.94 -21.50
C TYR A 92 2.03 4.56 -21.50
N TYR A 93 1.35 4.66 -22.64
CA TYR A 93 -0.02 5.19 -22.68
C TYR A 93 -1.03 4.32 -21.92
N PRO A 94 -1.03 2.97 -22.09
CA PRO A 94 -1.80 2.07 -21.21
C PRO A 94 -1.46 2.21 -19.73
N ALA A 95 -0.17 2.39 -19.39
CA ALA A 95 0.25 2.59 -18.01
C ALA A 95 -0.28 3.91 -17.42
N LEU A 96 -0.18 5.02 -18.15
CA LEU A 96 -0.71 6.34 -17.78
C LEU A 96 -2.22 6.30 -17.57
N THR A 97 -2.96 5.80 -18.55
CA THR A 97 -4.43 5.73 -18.50
C THR A 97 -4.90 4.74 -17.44
N GLY A 98 -4.21 3.61 -17.27
CA GLY A 98 -4.48 2.63 -16.23
C GLY A 98 -4.26 3.19 -14.82
N ALA A 99 -3.19 3.97 -14.59
CA ALA A 99 -2.95 4.63 -13.31
C ALA A 99 -4.08 5.62 -12.96
N CYS A 100 -4.47 6.46 -13.93
CA CYS A 100 -5.57 7.40 -13.77
C CYS A 100 -6.90 6.68 -13.48
N ALA A 101 -7.24 5.67 -14.28
CA ALA A 101 -8.47 4.89 -14.10
C ALA A 101 -8.51 4.16 -12.76
N LEU A 102 -7.37 3.65 -12.28
CA LEU A 102 -7.29 3.01 -10.97
C LEU A 102 -7.51 4.03 -9.83
N GLY A 103 -6.97 5.24 -9.95
CA GLY A 103 -7.25 6.34 -9.02
C GLY A 103 -8.75 6.65 -8.90
N GLU A 104 -9.43 6.77 -10.04
CA GLU A 104 -10.89 6.97 -10.08
C GLU A 104 -11.64 5.81 -9.43
N ARG A 105 -11.22 4.57 -9.74
CA ARG A 105 -11.82 3.36 -9.19
C ARG A 105 -11.66 3.29 -7.67
N ILE A 106 -10.52 3.70 -7.12
CA ILE A 106 -10.30 3.77 -5.67
C ILE A 106 -11.27 4.79 -5.03
N LEU A 107 -11.38 6.00 -5.59
CA LEU A 107 -12.31 7.03 -5.09
C LEU A 107 -13.76 6.52 -5.10
N ASN A 108 -14.18 5.93 -6.22
CA ASN A 108 -15.52 5.33 -6.36
C ASN A 108 -15.76 4.24 -5.32
N HIS A 109 -14.81 3.32 -5.18
CA HIS A 109 -14.92 2.23 -4.21
C HIS A 109 -15.05 2.75 -2.77
N LEU A 110 -14.27 3.76 -2.40
CA LEU A 110 -14.35 4.37 -1.07
C LEU A 110 -15.71 5.02 -0.82
N ILE A 111 -16.19 5.87 -1.74
CA ILE A 111 -17.50 6.54 -1.59
C ILE A 111 -18.61 5.49 -1.46
N LEU A 112 -18.69 4.53 -2.39
CA LEU A 112 -19.75 3.53 -2.40
C LEU A 112 -19.72 2.66 -1.14
N SER A 113 -18.52 2.30 -0.67
CA SER A 113 -18.36 1.50 0.53
C SER A 113 -18.69 2.26 1.80
N LEU A 114 -18.49 3.58 1.85
CA LEU A 114 -18.56 4.35 3.10
C LEU A 114 -19.79 5.24 3.22
N ARG A 115 -20.44 5.66 2.11
CA ARG A 115 -21.50 6.68 2.12
C ARG A 115 -22.63 6.43 3.11
N GLU A 116 -23.01 5.16 3.30
CA GLU A 116 -24.10 4.79 4.21
C GLU A 116 -23.77 5.05 5.69
N ASN A 117 -22.49 5.16 6.05
CA ASN A 117 -22.04 5.53 7.39
C ASN A 117 -22.15 7.05 7.65
N TYR A 118 -22.38 7.86 6.62
CA TYR A 118 -22.37 9.33 6.69
C TYR A 118 -23.72 9.95 6.30
N ARG A 119 -24.83 9.20 6.43
CA ARG A 119 -26.20 9.66 6.07
C ARG A 119 -26.62 10.99 6.69
N SER A 120 -26.07 11.34 7.86
CA SER A 120 -26.36 12.57 8.58
C SER A 120 -25.60 13.80 8.06
N THR A 121 -24.59 13.62 7.21
CA THR A 121 -23.77 14.74 6.72
C THR A 121 -24.37 15.38 5.46
N PRO A 122 -24.12 16.67 5.20
CA PRO A 122 -24.64 17.33 4.00
C PRO A 122 -24.06 16.75 2.70
N GLU A 123 -22.82 16.24 2.73
CA GLU A 123 -22.12 15.66 1.58
C GLU A 123 -22.82 14.39 1.07
N TYR A 124 -23.47 13.62 1.95
CA TYR A 124 -24.21 12.41 1.56
C TYR A 124 -25.24 12.69 0.46
N LYS A 125 -25.93 13.84 0.53
CA LYS A 125 -26.94 14.23 -0.47
C LYS A 125 -26.36 14.42 -1.88
N ALA A 126 -25.07 14.73 -2.00
CA ALA A 126 -24.42 14.89 -3.29
C ALA A 126 -24.02 13.54 -3.92
N VAL A 127 -23.86 12.49 -3.10
CA VAL A 127 -23.28 11.20 -3.53
C VAL A 127 -24.24 10.01 -3.44
N TYR A 128 -25.35 10.09 -2.70
CA TYR A 128 -26.21 8.93 -2.41
C TYR A 128 -26.87 8.25 -3.61
N ARG A 129 -27.19 9.01 -4.68
CA ARG A 129 -27.84 8.48 -5.90
C ARG A 129 -26.86 8.08 -7.01
N LYS A 130 -25.57 8.35 -6.82
CA LYS A 130 -24.56 8.11 -7.86
C LYS A 130 -23.93 6.74 -7.64
N ASP A 131 -23.84 5.96 -8.72
CA ASP A 131 -23.16 4.66 -8.72
C ASP A 131 -21.73 4.74 -9.27
N SER A 132 -21.35 5.89 -9.83
CA SER A 132 -20.01 6.21 -10.30
C SER A 132 -19.76 7.71 -10.17
N PHE A 133 -18.51 8.10 -9.90
CA PHE A 133 -18.07 9.49 -9.77
C PHE A 133 -16.97 9.76 -10.79
N ASP A 134 -17.38 10.30 -11.93
CA ASP A 134 -16.53 10.89 -12.96
C ASP A 134 -15.97 12.26 -12.54
N ASP A 135 -16.71 12.97 -11.69
CA ASP A 135 -16.27 14.15 -10.98
C ASP A 135 -15.41 13.77 -9.76
N TRP A 136 -14.10 13.70 -9.99
CA TRP A 136 -13.10 13.45 -8.95
C TRP A 136 -13.11 14.52 -7.86
N SER A 137 -13.39 15.78 -8.20
CA SER A 137 -13.39 16.86 -7.22
C SER A 137 -14.49 16.65 -6.18
N LEU A 138 -15.68 16.23 -6.63
CA LEU A 138 -16.77 15.85 -5.73
C LEU A 138 -16.36 14.68 -4.81
N ALA A 139 -15.77 13.61 -5.38
CA ALA A 139 -15.37 12.44 -4.59
C ALA A 139 -14.28 12.79 -3.56
N ILE A 140 -13.23 13.51 -3.97
CA ILE A 140 -12.12 13.93 -3.09
C ILE A 140 -12.63 14.83 -1.98
N ASN A 141 -13.41 15.86 -2.30
CA ASN A 141 -13.93 16.80 -1.30
C ASN A 141 -14.88 16.12 -0.30
N THR A 142 -15.69 15.16 -0.76
CA THR A 142 -16.58 14.39 0.12
C THR A 142 -15.79 13.51 1.08
N LEU A 143 -14.80 12.76 0.58
CA LEU A 143 -13.97 11.90 1.44
C LEU A 143 -13.07 12.70 2.39
N GLN A 144 -12.63 13.90 1.98
CA GLN A 144 -11.92 14.82 2.85
C GLN A 144 -12.83 15.35 3.98
N ALA A 145 -14.07 15.75 3.65
CA ALA A 145 -15.04 16.23 4.64
C ALA A 145 -15.43 15.13 5.66
N TRP A 146 -15.41 13.88 5.24
CA TRP A 146 -15.65 12.72 6.10
C TRP A 146 -14.44 12.27 6.93
N ASP A 147 -13.31 12.98 6.84
CA ASP A 147 -12.04 12.64 7.50
C ASP A 147 -11.58 11.21 7.17
N VAL A 148 -11.84 10.77 5.92
CA VAL A 148 -11.44 9.46 5.40
C VAL A 148 -10.06 9.54 4.76
N LEU A 149 -9.84 10.55 3.92
CA LEU A 149 -8.55 10.73 3.24
C LEU A 149 -7.58 11.52 4.11
N LEU A 150 -6.34 11.04 4.20
CA LEU A 150 -5.26 11.79 4.80
C LEU A 150 -4.94 13.06 3.98
N PRO A 151 -4.47 14.15 4.62
CA PRO A 151 -4.22 15.41 3.92
C PRO A 151 -3.29 15.29 2.72
N GLN A 152 -2.26 14.43 2.80
CA GLN A 152 -1.33 14.21 1.69
C GLN A 152 -2.00 13.41 0.56
N ALA A 153 -2.75 12.36 0.89
CA ALA A 153 -3.50 11.60 -0.11
C ALA A 153 -4.48 12.49 -0.91
N VAL A 154 -5.11 13.48 -0.27
CA VAL A 154 -5.95 14.47 -0.97
C VAL A 154 -5.17 15.25 -2.03
N GLN A 155 -3.94 15.68 -1.71
CA GLN A 155 -3.09 16.40 -2.66
C GLN A 155 -2.68 15.51 -3.82
N ASP A 156 -2.29 14.27 -3.52
CA ASP A 156 -1.83 13.31 -4.53
C ASP A 156 -2.98 12.90 -5.47
N PHE A 157 -4.20 12.70 -4.95
CA PHE A 157 -5.38 12.48 -5.78
C PHE A 157 -5.69 13.66 -6.70
N ARG A 158 -5.51 14.90 -6.23
CA ARG A 158 -5.67 16.10 -7.06
C ARG A 158 -4.61 16.20 -8.15
N ALA A 159 -3.37 15.82 -7.85
CA ALA A 159 -2.29 15.76 -8.85
C ALA A 159 -2.62 14.71 -9.94
N LEU A 160 -3.05 13.51 -9.52
CA LEU A 160 -3.45 12.45 -10.44
C LEU A 160 -4.67 12.84 -11.30
N MET A 161 -5.63 13.58 -10.73
CA MET A 161 -6.76 14.14 -11.48
C MET A 161 -6.31 15.07 -12.60
N GLN A 162 -5.32 15.92 -12.35
CA GLN A 162 -4.78 16.83 -13.37
C GLN A 162 -4.07 16.05 -14.49
N GLN A 163 -3.34 15.00 -14.16
CA GLN A 163 -2.70 14.12 -15.15
C GLN A 163 -3.74 13.39 -16.00
N ARG A 164 -4.84 12.91 -15.41
CA ARG A 164 -5.97 12.33 -16.15
C ARG A 164 -6.53 13.29 -17.20
N HIS A 165 -6.76 14.55 -16.82
CA HIS A 165 -7.24 15.55 -17.77
C HIS A 165 -6.27 15.74 -18.95
N LYS A 166 -4.96 15.80 -18.69
CA LYS A 166 -3.94 15.91 -19.73
C LYS A 166 -3.84 14.67 -20.62
N ALA A 167 -4.07 13.48 -20.06
CA ALA A 167 -3.92 12.21 -20.76
C ALA A 167 -5.14 11.84 -21.63
N ILE A 168 -6.35 12.25 -21.22
CA ILE A 168 -7.60 11.92 -21.91
C ILE A 168 -7.95 12.98 -22.97
N HIS A 169 -7.71 14.26 -22.69
CA HIS A 169 -7.89 15.30 -23.69
C HIS A 169 -6.69 15.31 -24.63
N PHE A 170 -6.94 15.30 -25.94
CA PHE A 170 -5.88 15.29 -26.96
C PHE A 170 -4.87 16.40 -26.69
N SER A 171 -3.63 15.99 -26.40
CA SER A 171 -2.50 16.88 -26.19
C SER A 171 -1.31 16.32 -26.98
N PRO A 172 -0.72 17.09 -27.92
CA PRO A 172 0.45 16.67 -28.68
C PRO A 172 1.65 16.27 -27.80
N GLU A 173 1.69 16.77 -26.56
CA GLU A 173 2.73 16.41 -25.58
C GLU A 173 2.67 14.94 -25.17
N THR A 174 1.47 14.33 -25.17
CA THR A 174 1.31 12.90 -24.82
C THR A 174 1.93 11.99 -25.88
N ASP A 175 2.00 12.41 -27.13
CA ASP A 175 2.60 11.63 -28.23
C ASP A 175 4.14 11.59 -28.15
N HIS A 176 4.75 12.54 -27.44
CA HIS A 176 6.20 12.69 -27.34
C HIS A 176 6.77 12.34 -25.95
N ASN A 177 6.00 12.54 -24.88
CA ASN A 177 6.44 12.40 -23.48
C ASN A 177 5.62 11.35 -22.69
N ALA A 178 5.03 10.36 -23.38
CA ALA A 178 4.17 9.35 -22.74
C ALA A 178 4.84 8.63 -21.56
N ARG A 179 6.16 8.40 -21.64
CA ARG A 179 6.93 7.72 -20.61
C ARG A 179 6.96 8.53 -19.31
N GLU A 180 7.36 9.79 -19.39
CA GLU A 180 7.50 10.67 -18.22
C GLU A 180 6.14 10.90 -17.56
N LEU A 181 5.10 11.13 -18.36
CA LEU A 181 3.72 11.28 -17.88
C LEU A 181 3.23 10.01 -17.18
N ALA A 182 3.49 8.83 -17.75
CA ALA A 182 3.12 7.56 -17.14
C ALA A 182 3.87 7.33 -15.83
N LEU A 183 5.16 7.65 -15.78
CA LEU A 183 5.97 7.52 -14.57
C LEU A 183 5.43 8.44 -13.46
N GLU A 184 5.13 9.69 -13.78
CA GLU A 184 4.58 10.66 -12.84
C GLU A 184 3.24 10.18 -12.27
N ALA A 185 2.34 9.68 -13.13
CA ALA A 185 1.04 9.16 -12.70
C ALA A 185 1.14 7.91 -11.84
N ILE A 186 2.06 7.01 -12.17
CA ILE A 186 2.31 5.83 -11.36
C ILE A 186 2.90 6.22 -10.00
N LYS A 187 3.81 7.18 -9.95
CA LYS A 187 4.38 7.68 -8.68
C LYS A 187 3.32 8.36 -7.81
N SER A 188 2.43 9.18 -8.39
CA SER A 188 1.29 9.75 -7.66
C SER A 188 0.38 8.65 -7.09
N LEU A 189 0.10 7.61 -7.87
CA LEU A 189 -0.70 6.47 -7.40
C LEU A 189 0.02 5.64 -6.33
N GLN A 190 1.34 5.46 -6.42
CA GLN A 190 2.16 4.84 -5.37
C GLN A 190 2.09 5.62 -4.06
N ALA A 191 2.19 6.95 -4.13
CA ALA A 191 2.09 7.83 -2.97
C ALA A 191 0.71 7.71 -2.31
N ILE A 192 -0.38 7.75 -3.09
CA ILE A 192 -1.75 7.52 -2.61
C ILE A 192 -1.86 6.17 -1.88
N ILE A 193 -1.35 5.10 -2.49
CA ILE A 193 -1.42 3.76 -1.90
C ILE A 193 -0.60 3.66 -0.61
N GLY A 194 0.63 4.18 -0.63
CA GLY A 194 1.53 4.17 0.53
C GLY A 194 1.04 5.04 1.68
N GLU A 195 0.39 6.16 1.40
CA GLU A 195 -0.11 7.05 2.45
C GLU A 195 -1.41 6.51 3.06
N GLN A 196 -2.40 6.20 2.21
CA GLN A 196 -3.76 5.90 2.65
C GLN A 196 -3.98 4.43 3.02
N PHE A 197 -3.26 3.51 2.38
CA PHE A 197 -3.56 2.07 2.43
C PHE A 197 -2.36 1.21 2.87
N SER A 198 -1.29 1.83 3.34
CA SER A 198 -0.14 1.06 3.78
C SER A 198 -0.45 0.23 5.02
N GLY A 199 0.24 -0.91 5.13
CA GLY A 199 0.24 -1.75 6.33
C GLY A 199 1.36 -1.41 7.32
N TRP A 200 2.11 -0.34 7.06
CA TRP A 200 3.20 0.17 7.87
C TRP A 200 3.34 1.68 7.71
N GLY A 201 3.70 2.40 8.76
CA GLY A 201 4.06 3.81 8.67
C GLY A 201 3.53 4.65 9.83
N PRO A 202 3.57 5.99 9.68
CA PRO A 202 3.19 6.93 10.72
C PRO A 202 1.69 7.28 10.72
N GLN A 203 0.86 6.53 10.01
CA GLN A 203 -0.56 6.81 9.89
C GLN A 203 -1.22 6.88 11.28
N PRO A 204 -2.20 7.79 11.46
CA PRO A 204 -2.66 8.17 12.79
C PRO A 204 -3.37 7.03 13.55
N TRP A 205 -3.88 6.03 12.83
CA TRP A 205 -4.55 4.85 13.38
C TRP A 205 -3.60 3.75 13.86
N PHE A 206 -2.27 3.89 13.68
CA PHE A 206 -1.31 2.85 14.06
C PHE A 206 -0.70 3.05 15.45
N ILE A 207 -0.52 1.94 16.17
CA ILE A 207 0.41 1.79 17.27
C ILE A 207 1.77 1.42 16.67
N THR A 208 2.73 2.34 16.73
CA THR A 208 4.06 2.23 16.09
C THR A 208 5.20 2.04 17.09
N THR A 209 4.89 1.97 18.38
CA THR A 209 5.86 1.84 19.49
C THR A 209 6.44 0.43 19.60
N ILE A 210 5.88 -0.56 18.91
CA ILE A 210 6.31 -1.96 18.96
C ILE A 210 7.20 -2.23 17.73
N PRO A 211 8.51 -2.48 17.91
CA PRO A 211 9.42 -2.68 16.79
C PRO A 211 9.00 -3.85 15.90
N GLY A 212 8.93 -3.62 14.59
CA GLY A 212 8.60 -4.64 13.58
C GLY A 212 7.13 -5.08 13.55
N GLU A 213 6.24 -4.46 14.34
CA GLU A 213 4.82 -4.85 14.40
C GLU A 213 3.90 -3.63 14.37
N ILE A 214 2.77 -3.75 13.65
CA ILE A 214 1.78 -2.68 13.52
C ILE A 214 0.43 -3.17 14.02
N TYR A 215 -0.20 -2.35 14.85
CA TYR A 215 -1.53 -2.61 15.39
C TYR A 215 -2.42 -1.39 15.19
N ILE A 216 -3.73 -1.61 15.12
CA ILE A 216 -4.72 -0.53 15.07
C ILE A 216 -5.00 -0.03 16.50
N LYS A 217 -4.95 1.30 16.67
CA LYS A 217 -5.36 2.00 17.89
C LYS A 217 -6.83 1.77 18.19
N LYS A 218 -7.18 1.64 19.47
CA LYS A 218 -8.55 1.31 19.88
C LYS A 218 -9.58 2.33 19.42
N GLU A 219 -9.26 3.62 19.56
CA GLU A 219 -10.15 4.74 19.20
C GLU A 219 -10.47 4.78 17.69
N TRP A 220 -9.63 4.17 16.85
CA TRP A 220 -9.78 4.16 15.39
C TRP A 220 -10.61 2.98 14.88
N GLU A 221 -10.80 1.92 15.67
CA GLU A 221 -11.51 0.69 15.25
C GLU A 221 -12.95 0.96 14.80
N THR A 222 -13.61 1.97 15.36
CA THR A 222 -15.01 2.33 15.03
C THR A 222 -15.15 3.24 13.82
N ARG A 223 -14.04 3.81 13.32
CA ARG A 223 -14.10 4.69 12.14
C ARG A 223 -14.49 3.88 10.91
N PRO A 224 -15.48 4.32 10.11
CA PRO A 224 -15.98 3.54 8.98
C PRO A 224 -14.91 3.07 8.00
N PHE A 225 -13.92 3.92 7.72
CA PHE A 225 -12.78 3.58 6.88
C PHE A 225 -12.00 2.40 7.46
N ILE A 226 -11.54 2.50 8.72
CA ILE A 226 -10.76 1.47 9.40
C ILE A 226 -11.53 0.15 9.48
N ALA A 227 -12.80 0.22 9.90
CA ALA A 227 -13.67 -0.93 10.06
C ALA A 227 -13.89 -1.72 8.76
N LYS A 228 -14.00 -1.04 7.61
CA LYS A 228 -14.27 -1.69 6.32
C LYS A 228 -13.02 -2.02 5.52
N VAL A 229 -11.89 -1.37 5.81
CA VAL A 229 -10.66 -1.47 5.01
C VAL A 229 -9.56 -2.22 5.75
N TYR A 230 -9.26 -1.83 6.98
CA TYR A 230 -8.13 -2.36 7.73
C TYR A 230 -8.50 -3.62 8.51
N LEU A 231 -9.61 -3.58 9.27
CA LEU A 231 -9.98 -4.69 10.16
C LEU A 231 -10.21 -6.03 9.43
N PRO A 232 -10.83 -6.08 8.23
CA PRO A 232 -11.00 -7.35 7.51
C PRO A 232 -9.68 -8.00 7.08
N ASN A 233 -8.61 -7.22 6.99
CA ASN A 233 -7.27 -7.68 6.62
C ASN A 233 -6.33 -7.81 7.84
N ALA A 234 -6.87 -7.70 9.06
CA ALA A 234 -6.14 -7.74 10.31
C ALA A 234 -6.46 -9.00 11.12
N SER A 235 -5.53 -9.40 11.99
CA SER A 235 -5.74 -10.49 12.95
C SER A 235 -6.00 -9.93 14.35
N PHE A 236 -7.11 -10.33 14.99
CA PHE A 236 -7.42 -9.89 16.34
C PHE A 236 -6.71 -10.77 17.37
N VAL A 237 -5.67 -10.23 18.01
CA VAL A 237 -4.68 -11.02 18.78
C VAL A 237 -4.39 -10.41 20.15
N GLY A 238 -4.13 -11.26 21.13
CA GLY A 238 -3.61 -10.90 22.45
C GLY A 238 -2.11 -10.58 22.42
N TYR A 239 -1.59 -9.94 23.45
CA TYR A 239 -0.17 -9.52 23.48
C TYR A 239 0.83 -10.69 23.47
N LYS A 240 0.40 -11.91 23.81
CA LYS A 240 1.25 -13.13 23.84
C LYS A 240 1.26 -13.92 22.53
N HIS A 241 0.56 -13.47 21.49
CA HIS A 241 0.47 -14.24 20.26
C HIS A 241 1.82 -14.45 19.57
N ARG A 242 1.94 -15.52 18.79
CA ARG A 242 3.12 -15.85 17.99
C ARG A 242 2.70 -16.17 16.56
N ILE A 243 3.49 -15.70 15.59
CA ILE A 243 3.36 -16.14 14.20
C ILE A 243 4.29 -17.33 14.03
N GLU A 244 3.73 -18.52 13.89
CA GLU A 244 4.52 -19.76 13.73
C GLU A 244 4.79 -20.06 12.25
N ALA A 245 3.87 -19.68 11.36
CA ALA A 245 4.03 -19.83 9.93
C ALA A 245 3.37 -18.66 9.19
N ILE A 246 4.00 -18.23 8.08
CA ILE A 246 3.42 -17.25 7.14
C ILE A 246 3.00 -17.95 5.83
N ARG A 247 3.64 -19.09 5.49
CA ARG A 247 3.37 -19.87 4.28
C ARG A 247 3.27 -21.37 4.60
N PRO A 248 2.37 -22.13 3.94
CA PRO A 248 1.44 -21.71 2.89
C PRO A 248 0.22 -20.92 3.39
N GLN A 249 -0.05 -20.97 4.70
CA GLN A 249 -1.10 -20.21 5.36
C GLN A 249 -0.52 -19.56 6.62
N VAL A 250 -1.10 -18.42 7.00
CA VAL A 250 -0.72 -17.73 8.23
C VAL A 250 -1.22 -18.54 9.42
N HIS A 251 -0.29 -19.01 10.27
CA HIS A 251 -0.60 -19.68 11.52
C HIS A 251 -0.22 -18.77 12.70
N ILE A 252 -1.24 -18.29 13.42
CA ILE A 252 -1.06 -17.47 14.61
C ILE A 252 -1.55 -18.27 15.82
N VAL A 253 -0.65 -18.47 16.78
CA VAL A 253 -0.99 -19.06 18.07
C VAL A 253 -1.18 -17.92 19.06
N ASP A 254 -2.39 -17.79 19.58
CA ASP A 254 -2.72 -16.83 20.64
C ASP A 254 -3.24 -17.60 21.87
N PRO A 255 -2.44 -17.71 22.94
CA PRO A 255 -2.85 -18.39 24.17
C PRO A 255 -4.12 -17.80 24.79
N ASP A 256 -4.38 -16.51 24.52
CA ASP A 256 -5.50 -15.77 25.06
C ASP A 256 -6.68 -15.70 24.05
N HIS A 257 -6.69 -16.55 23.01
CA HIS A 257 -7.72 -16.51 21.97
C HIS A 257 -9.13 -16.77 22.52
N ASN A 258 -9.28 -17.74 23.43
CA ASN A 258 -10.57 -18.15 24.00
C ASN A 258 -10.86 -17.56 25.39
N THR A 259 -10.06 -16.60 25.85
CA THR A 259 -10.24 -15.98 27.17
C THR A 259 -10.81 -14.57 27.03
N ASP A 260 -11.83 -14.27 27.83
CA ASP A 260 -12.27 -12.90 28.07
C ASP A 260 -11.17 -12.20 28.86
N THR A 261 -10.37 -11.45 28.13
CA THR A 261 -9.26 -10.68 28.71
C THR A 261 -9.70 -9.24 28.89
N PRO A 262 -9.40 -8.61 30.04
CA PRO A 262 -9.81 -7.23 30.32
C PRO A 262 -9.31 -6.28 29.24
N GLU A 263 -10.06 -5.20 29.03
CA GLU A 263 -9.62 -4.15 28.12
C GLU A 263 -8.43 -3.38 28.73
N VAL A 264 -7.47 -3.03 27.89
CA VAL A 264 -6.23 -2.31 28.27
C VAL A 264 -6.05 -1.14 27.32
N SER A 265 -5.28 -0.13 27.73
CA SER A 265 -4.93 1.00 26.85
C SER A 265 -3.97 0.58 25.73
N ASP A 266 -3.80 1.42 24.72
CA ASP A 266 -2.83 1.17 23.63
C ASP A 266 -1.39 1.15 24.15
N ASP A 267 -1.05 2.04 25.10
CA ASP A 267 0.26 2.08 25.76
C ASP A 267 0.52 0.84 26.61
N GLU A 268 -0.49 0.39 27.36
CA GLU A 268 -0.40 -0.82 28.18
C GLU A 268 -0.23 -2.06 27.30
N PHE A 269 -1.00 -2.18 26.21
CA PHE A 269 -0.82 -3.25 25.24
C PHE A 269 0.59 -3.25 24.64
N SER A 270 1.11 -2.07 24.27
CA SER A 270 2.47 -1.90 23.76
C SER A 270 3.52 -2.37 24.76
N ASN A 271 3.41 -1.97 26.03
CA ASN A 271 4.34 -2.36 27.08
C ASN A 271 4.32 -3.87 27.32
N LEU A 272 3.13 -4.47 27.41
CA LEU A 272 2.96 -5.91 27.57
C LEU A 272 3.56 -6.70 26.40
N ARG A 273 3.34 -6.23 25.16
CA ARG A 273 3.88 -6.87 23.95
C ARG A 273 5.40 -6.79 23.89
N GLN A 274 5.97 -5.63 24.20
CA GLN A 274 7.43 -5.46 24.23
C GLN A 274 8.09 -6.31 25.31
N ALA A 275 7.51 -6.35 26.52
CA ALA A 275 8.01 -7.20 27.60
C ALA A 275 7.98 -8.69 27.21
N PHE A 276 6.91 -9.14 26.55
CA PHE A 276 6.81 -10.51 26.03
C PHE A 276 7.87 -10.81 24.97
N ASN A 277 8.10 -9.90 24.02
CA ASN A 277 9.11 -10.07 22.97
C ASN A 277 10.55 -10.12 23.54
N GLN A 278 10.84 -9.33 24.58
CA GLN A 278 12.15 -9.34 25.25
C GLN A 278 12.36 -10.61 26.08
N GLY A 279 11.35 -11.06 26.84
CA GLY A 279 11.42 -12.29 27.63
C GLY A 279 11.45 -13.58 26.79
N GLY A 280 11.07 -13.50 25.51
CA GLY A 280 11.16 -14.61 24.55
C GLY A 280 12.51 -14.77 23.87
N GLN A 281 13.45 -13.83 24.03
CA GLN A 281 14.81 -13.91 23.45
C GLN A 281 15.84 -14.58 24.39
N THR A 282 15.44 -14.95 25.60
CA THR A 282 16.29 -15.63 26.60
C THR A 282 16.01 -17.14 26.74
N GLY A 283 15.36 -17.77 25.74
CA GLY A 283 15.04 -19.19 25.74
C GLY A 283 15.69 -19.94 24.60
#